data_AF-A0A1Y4L3C8-F1
#
_entry.id   AF-A0A1Y4L3C8-F1
#
_cell.length_a   1.000
_cell.length_b   1.000
_cell.length_c   1.000
_cell.angle_alpha   90.00
_cell.angle_beta   90.00
_cell.angle_gamma   90.00
#
_symmetry.space_group_name_H-M   'P 1'
#
loop_
_entity.id
_entity.type
_entity.pdbx_description
1 polymer ?
#
loop_
_entity_poly.entity_id
_entity_poly.type
_entity_poly.pdbx_seq_one_letter_code
_entity_poly.pdbx_strand_id
1 'polypeptide(L)'
;MRGLQKMDILEKIMEQQRRRYDNKTIWEMDGDETEAKQAEVIIANLVLEKVRLEKLVSWTLESGAKEISLVIRPGKKKQQNVNDIVREFQGNGLDLEYMREMSDKARTFYVRMDFTKVW
;
A
#
# COMPACT_ATOMS: atom_id res chain seq x y z
N MET A 1 -25.28 -25.42 -6.38
CA MET A 1 -24.71 -24.18 -5.81
C MET A 1 -23.20 -24.31 -5.82
N ARG A 2 -22.49 -23.64 -6.74
CA ARG A 2 -21.02 -23.65 -6.79
C ARG A 2 -20.51 -22.87 -5.57
N GLY A 3 -19.61 -23.49 -4.81
CA GLY A 3 -19.16 -23.00 -3.51
C GLY A 3 -18.55 -21.60 -3.59
N LEU A 4 -18.81 -20.80 -2.56
CA LEU A 4 -18.04 -19.59 -2.28
C LEU A 4 -16.56 -19.95 -2.34
N GLN A 5 -15.86 -19.51 -3.38
CA GLN A 5 -14.41 -19.43 -3.33
C GLN A 5 -14.08 -18.53 -2.14
N LYS A 6 -13.31 -19.05 -1.19
CA LYS A 6 -12.72 -18.21 -0.14
C LYS A 6 -11.90 -17.15 -0.86
N MET A 7 -12.31 -15.88 -0.78
CA MET A 7 -11.48 -14.76 -1.22
C MET A 7 -10.12 -14.86 -0.54
N ASP A 8 -9.07 -14.68 -1.32
CA ASP A 8 -7.70 -14.55 -0.82
C ASP A 8 -7.65 -13.40 0.20
N ILE A 9 -6.79 -13.52 1.22
CA ILE A 9 -6.64 -12.45 2.21
C ILE A 9 -6.22 -11.15 1.55
N LEU A 10 -5.42 -11.21 0.48
CA LEU A 10 -5.03 -10.03 -0.29
C LEU A 10 -6.25 -9.37 -0.96
N GLU A 11 -7.13 -10.14 -1.59
CA GLU A 11 -8.36 -9.63 -2.21
C GLU A 11 -9.25 -8.92 -1.18
N LYS A 12 -9.35 -9.47 0.04
CA LYS A 12 -10.10 -8.83 1.13
C LYS A 12 -9.49 -7.50 1.56
N ILE A 13 -8.16 -7.42 1.57
CA ILE A 13 -7.45 -6.18 1.91
C ILE A 13 -7.71 -5.13 0.83
N MET A 14 -7.57 -5.51 -0.44
CA MET A 14 -7.82 -4.64 -1.59
C MET A 14 -9.26 -4.12 -1.57
N GLU A 15 -10.24 -4.98 -1.28
CA GLU A 15 -11.63 -4.57 -1.13
C GLU A 15 -11.83 -3.56 0.02
N GLN A 16 -11.18 -3.80 1.17
CA GLN A 16 -11.23 -2.86 2.30
C GLN A 16 -10.57 -1.51 1.99
N GLN A 17 -9.49 -1.48 1.21
CA GLN A 17 -8.86 -0.23 0.77
C GLN A 17 -9.80 0.52 -0.17
N ARG A 18 -10.33 -0.14 -1.21
CA ARG A 18 -11.26 0.49 -2.16
C ARG A 18 -12.50 1.05 -1.47
N ARG A 19 -13.08 0.32 -0.52
CA ARG A 19 -14.24 0.80 0.26
C ARG A 19 -13.92 2.00 1.15
N ARG A 20 -12.69 2.14 1.64
CA ARG A 20 -12.26 3.28 2.46
C ARG A 20 -12.15 4.57 1.64
N TYR A 21 -11.87 4.45 0.35
CA TYR A 21 -11.53 5.57 -0.53
C TYR A 21 -12.51 5.70 -1.71
N ASP A 22 -13.71 5.12 -1.62
CA ASP A 22 -14.67 4.97 -2.73
C ASP A 22 -15.11 6.29 -3.37
N ASN A 23 -15.01 7.39 -2.63
CA ASN A 23 -15.36 8.74 -3.06
C ASN A 23 -14.17 9.60 -3.51
N LYS A 24 -12.98 9.01 -3.66
CA LYS A 24 -11.74 9.71 -4.03
C LYS A 24 -11.21 9.24 -5.38
N THR A 25 -10.44 10.10 -6.03
CA THR A 25 -9.67 9.73 -7.22
C THR A 25 -8.51 8.84 -6.80
N ILE A 26 -8.55 7.57 -7.18
CA ILE A 26 -7.56 6.56 -6.79
C ILE A 26 -6.60 6.29 -7.95
N TRP A 27 -5.29 6.28 -7.65
CA TRP A 27 -4.29 5.63 -8.48
C TRP A 27 -3.91 4.28 -7.85
N GLU A 28 -4.37 3.19 -8.45
CA GLU A 28 -3.91 1.84 -8.11
C GLU A 28 -2.57 1.59 -8.80
N MET A 29 -1.54 1.33 -8.00
CA MET A 29 -0.19 1.09 -8.48
C MET A 29 0.13 -0.40 -8.58
N ASP A 30 0.80 -0.79 -9.66
CA ASP A 30 1.24 -2.16 -9.94
C ASP A 30 2.77 -2.33 -10.08
N GLY A 31 3.50 -1.22 -10.05
CA GLY A 31 4.96 -1.15 -10.06
C GLY A 31 5.60 -1.10 -11.46
N ASP A 32 4.81 -1.08 -12.53
CA ASP A 32 5.29 -0.95 -13.91
C ASP A 32 5.19 0.50 -14.43
N GLU A 33 4.90 1.45 -13.54
CA GLU A 33 4.72 2.85 -13.93
C GLU A 33 6.01 3.54 -14.32
N THR A 34 5.90 4.43 -15.31
CA THR A 34 7.01 5.26 -15.79
C THR A 34 6.99 6.67 -15.21
N GLU A 35 5.81 7.13 -14.77
CA GLU A 35 5.57 8.48 -14.26
C GLU A 35 4.45 8.52 -13.21
N ALA A 36 4.44 9.57 -12.38
CA ALA A 36 3.40 9.80 -11.39
C ALA A 36 2.07 10.22 -12.04
N LYS A 37 0.95 9.70 -11.53
CA LYS A 37 -0.39 10.14 -11.92
C LYS A 37 -1.00 11.03 -10.85
N GLN A 38 -1.78 12.04 -11.24
CA GLN A 38 -2.53 12.84 -10.28
C GLN A 38 -3.63 12.01 -9.63
N ALA A 39 -3.68 12.00 -8.30
CA ALA A 39 -4.68 11.27 -7.53
C ALA A 39 -4.86 11.89 -6.14
N GLU A 40 -6.00 11.62 -5.52
CA GLU A 40 -6.20 11.96 -4.10
C GLU A 40 -5.63 10.88 -3.19
N VAL A 41 -5.67 9.62 -3.64
CA VAL A 41 -5.19 8.45 -2.92
C VAL A 41 -4.38 7.55 -3.83
N ILE A 42 -3.26 7.04 -3.33
CA ILE A 42 -2.53 5.93 -3.94
C ILE A 42 -2.86 4.63 -3.22
N ILE A 43 -3.17 3.57 -3.96
CA ILE A 43 -3.22 2.20 -3.44
C ILE A 43 -2.07 1.41 -4.05
N ALA A 44 -1.08 1.03 -3.24
CA ALA A 44 0.15 0.39 -3.68
C ALA A 44 0.30 -1.00 -3.02
N ASN A 45 -0.21 -2.03 -3.68
CA ASN A 45 -0.22 -3.39 -3.14
C ASN A 45 0.93 -4.21 -3.72
N LEU A 46 1.84 -4.65 -2.86
CA LEU A 46 3.06 -5.40 -3.19
C LEU A 46 4.00 -4.70 -4.18
N VAL A 47 3.81 -3.39 -4.40
CA VAL A 47 4.62 -2.57 -5.32
C VAL A 47 6.10 -2.58 -4.96
N LEU A 48 6.44 -2.69 -3.66
CA LEU A 48 7.84 -2.78 -3.19
C LEU A 48 8.54 -4.11 -3.59
N GLU A 49 7.84 -5.06 -4.20
CA GLU A 49 8.47 -6.23 -4.85
C GLU A 49 9.13 -5.85 -6.19
N LYS A 50 8.76 -4.71 -6.80
CA LYS A 50 9.24 -4.23 -8.10
C LYS A 50 9.92 -2.85 -8.04
N VAL A 51 9.44 -1.98 -7.16
CA VAL A 51 9.85 -0.56 -7.08
C VAL A 51 10.58 -0.31 -5.78
N ARG A 52 11.58 0.58 -5.81
CA ARG A 52 12.29 1.03 -4.61
C ARG A 52 11.39 1.96 -3.78
N LEU A 53 11.48 1.87 -2.46
CA LEU A 53 10.69 2.70 -1.53
C LEU A 53 10.85 4.19 -1.78
N GLU A 54 12.07 4.66 -2.01
CA GLU A 54 12.36 6.07 -2.26
C GLU A 54 11.62 6.56 -3.52
N LYS A 55 11.50 5.69 -4.53
CA LYS A 55 10.76 6.01 -5.75
C LYS A 55 9.25 6.03 -5.52
N LEU A 56 8.73 5.12 -4.71
CA LEU A 56 7.31 5.14 -4.30
C LEU A 56 6.97 6.41 -3.52
N VAL A 57 7.85 6.84 -2.62
CA VAL A 57 7.67 8.10 -1.88
C VAL A 57 7.73 9.30 -2.82
N SER A 58 8.70 9.36 -3.75
CA SER A 58 8.77 10.43 -4.76
C SER A 58 7.49 10.51 -5.59
N TRP A 59 6.98 9.38 -6.09
CA TRP A 59 5.71 9.37 -6.81
C TRP A 59 4.51 9.76 -5.96
N THR A 60 4.50 9.40 -4.68
CA THR A 60 3.46 9.85 -3.75
C THR A 60 3.47 11.37 -3.63
N LEU A 61 4.64 11.98 -3.50
CA LEU A 61 4.76 13.44 -3.43
C LEU A 61 4.40 14.14 -4.76
N GLU A 62 4.82 13.58 -5.89
CA GLU A 62 4.56 14.12 -7.24
C GLU A 62 3.09 14.01 -7.68
N SER A 63 2.39 12.97 -7.20
CA SER A 63 0.97 12.72 -7.52
C SER A 63 -0.01 13.74 -6.94
N GLY A 64 0.43 14.53 -5.95
CA GLY A 64 -0.47 15.37 -5.15
C GLY A 64 -1.36 14.59 -4.17
N ALA A 65 -1.20 13.26 -4.07
CA ALA A 65 -1.97 12.43 -3.16
C ALA A 65 -1.80 12.88 -1.71
N LYS A 66 -2.92 12.87 -0.98
CA LYS A 66 -2.97 13.16 0.45
C LYS A 66 -2.85 11.90 1.29
N GLU A 67 -3.18 10.75 0.70
CA GLU A 67 -3.13 9.46 1.36
C GLU A 67 -2.46 8.42 0.46
N ILE A 68 -1.75 7.50 1.08
CA ILE A 68 -1.24 6.30 0.43
C ILE A 68 -1.56 5.09 1.31
N SER A 69 -2.14 4.06 0.70
CA SER A 69 -2.41 2.78 1.34
C SER A 69 -1.55 1.70 0.70
N LEU A 70 -0.66 1.11 1.49
CA LEU A 70 0.34 0.14 1.07
C LEU A 70 -0.01 -1.24 1.63
N VAL A 71 0.22 -2.30 0.83
CA VAL A 71 0.32 -3.67 1.34
C VAL A 71 1.68 -4.23 1.02
N ILE A 72 2.35 -4.81 2.02
CA ILE A 72 3.63 -5.51 1.84
C ILE A 72 3.52 -6.95 2.32
N ARG A 73 4.46 -7.79 1.86
CA ARG A 73 4.70 -9.13 2.37
C ARG A 73 6.08 -9.18 3.05
N PRO A 74 6.17 -9.15 4.39
CA PRO A 74 7.46 -9.20 5.08
C PRO A 74 8.21 -10.51 4.80
N GLY A 75 9.53 -10.43 4.63
CA GLY A 75 10.43 -11.59 4.71
C GLY A 75 10.67 -12.41 3.43
N LYS A 76 10.18 -12.01 2.25
CA LYS A 76 10.37 -12.77 0.99
C LYS A 76 11.60 -12.42 0.13
N LYS A 77 12.41 -11.38 0.43
CA LYS A 77 13.76 -11.11 -0.16
C LYS A 77 14.24 -9.73 0.30
N LYS A 78 15.42 -9.57 0.96
CA LYS A 78 16.08 -8.26 1.27
C LYS A 78 15.10 -7.10 1.54
N GLN A 79 13.99 -7.40 2.22
CA GLN A 79 12.76 -6.62 2.12
C GLN A 79 12.76 -5.69 3.31
N GLN A 80 12.64 -4.40 2.99
CA GLN A 80 12.63 -3.28 3.91
C GLN A 80 11.76 -3.62 5.12
N ASN A 81 12.35 -3.43 6.30
CA ASN A 81 11.64 -3.61 7.55
C ASN A 81 10.39 -2.70 7.53
N VAL A 82 9.28 -3.14 8.11
CA VAL A 82 8.11 -2.27 8.36
C VAL A 82 8.56 -0.92 8.94
N ASN A 83 9.52 -0.96 9.87
CA ASN A 83 10.09 0.24 10.48
C ASN A 83 10.82 1.14 9.49
N ASP A 84 11.51 0.59 8.49
CA ASP A 84 12.21 1.40 7.49
C ASP A 84 11.21 2.09 6.56
N ILE A 85 10.14 1.37 6.18
CA ILE A 85 9.05 1.93 5.38
C ILE A 85 8.38 3.07 6.13
N VAL A 86 7.99 2.84 7.38
CA VAL A 86 7.38 3.87 8.22
C VAL A 86 8.28 5.09 8.36
N ARG A 87 9.58 4.88 8.66
CA ARG A 87 10.55 5.98 8.78
C ARG A 87 10.70 6.78 7.50
N GLU A 88 10.76 6.13 6.34
CA GLU A 88 10.92 6.82 5.06
C GLU A 88 9.69 7.68 4.74
N PHE A 89 8.48 7.14 4.91
CA PHE A 89 7.25 7.90 4.70
C PHE A 89 7.14 9.09 5.69
N GLN A 90 7.38 8.86 6.98
CA GLN A 90 7.33 9.93 7.99
C GLN A 90 8.40 11.00 7.79
N GLY A 91 9.61 10.60 7.39
CA GLY A 91 10.70 11.52 7.04
C GLY A 91 10.36 12.43 5.85
N ASN A 92 9.37 12.06 5.05
CA ASN A 92 8.87 12.82 3.91
C ASN A 92 7.47 13.44 4.15
N GLY A 93 7.04 13.57 5.41
CA GLY A 93 5.80 14.26 5.77
C GLY A 93 4.52 13.45 5.57
N LEU A 94 4.62 12.12 5.57
CA LEU A 94 3.48 11.19 5.49
C LEU A 94 3.42 10.38 6.80
N ASP A 95 2.45 10.70 7.66
CA ASP A 95 2.30 10.03 8.95
C ASP A 95 1.49 8.74 8.84
N LEU A 96 1.93 7.74 9.60
CA LEU A 96 1.24 6.46 9.69
C LEU A 96 -0.08 6.63 10.45
N GLU A 97 -1.21 6.47 9.76
CA GLU A 97 -2.55 6.56 10.36
C GLU A 97 -3.05 5.17 10.78
N TYR A 98 -2.71 4.15 10.02
CA TYR A 98 -3.19 2.79 10.24
C TYR A 98 -2.11 1.77 9.90
N MET A 99 -1.98 0.74 10.74
CA MET A 99 -1.19 -0.44 10.43
C MET A 99 -1.87 -1.69 10.94
N ARG A 100 -1.92 -2.73 10.10
CA ARG A 100 -2.44 -4.04 10.52
C ARG A 100 -1.74 -5.19 9.83
N GLU A 101 -1.29 -6.13 10.64
CA GLU A 101 -0.82 -7.44 10.19
C GLU A 101 -2.01 -8.37 9.92
N MET A 102 -1.95 -9.09 8.81
CA MET A 102 -2.98 -10.03 8.38
C MET A 102 -2.31 -11.29 7.85
N SER A 103 -2.84 -12.45 8.22
CA SER A 103 -2.34 -13.73 7.75
C SER A 103 -3.48 -14.62 7.25
N ASP A 104 -3.17 -15.43 6.23
CA ASP A 104 -4.05 -16.52 5.82
C ASP A 104 -3.75 -17.80 6.62
N LYS A 105 -4.58 -18.83 6.41
CA LYS A 105 -4.37 -20.15 7.02
C LYS A 105 -3.10 -20.85 6.55
N ALA A 106 -2.54 -20.43 5.41
CA ALA A 106 -1.29 -20.93 4.85
C ALA A 106 -0.05 -20.20 5.40
N ARG A 107 -0.24 -19.30 6.39
CA ARG A 107 0.81 -18.46 7.00
C ARG A 107 1.47 -17.49 6.00
N THR A 108 0.76 -17.08 4.96
CA THR A 108 1.16 -15.91 4.18
C THR A 108 0.86 -14.67 5.02
N PHE A 109 1.89 -13.87 5.30
CA PHE A 109 1.77 -12.66 6.11
C PHE A 109 1.78 -11.42 5.22
N TYR A 110 0.82 -10.53 5.46
CA TYR A 110 0.73 -9.22 4.84
C TYR A 110 0.66 -8.15 5.92
N VAL A 111 1.21 -6.98 5.63
CA VAL A 111 1.04 -5.78 6.47
C VAL A 111 0.42 -4.72 5.60
N ARG A 112 -0.76 -4.25 6.00
CA ARG A 112 -1.35 -3.03 5.44
C ARG A 112 -0.89 -1.83 6.26
N MET A 113 -0.52 -0.76 5.58
CA MET A 113 -0.20 0.53 6.18
C MET A 113 -0.91 1.63 5.40
N ASP A 114 -1.60 2.52 6.11
CA ASP A 114 -2.16 3.73 5.50
C ASP A 114 -1.41 4.93 6.07
N PHE A 115 -0.91 5.79 5.19
CA PHE A 115 -0.23 7.03 5.54
C PHE A 115 -1.02 8.22 5.02
N THR A 116 -1.00 9.30 5.80
CA THR A 116 -1.69 10.54 5.48
C THR A 116 -0.70 11.69 5.54
N LYS A 117 -0.77 12.60 4.57
CA LYS A 117 0.14 13.74 4.48
C LYS A 117 -0.13 14.72 5.61
N VAL A 118 0.94 15.04 6.33
CA VAL A 118 0.94 16.01 7.42
C VAL A 118 1.18 17.37 6.81
N TRP A 119 0.23 18.28 6.97
CA TRP A 119 0.40 19.69 6.64
C TRP A 119 0.20 20.50 7.91
#